data_AF-A0A919SXS9-F1
#
_entry.id   AF-A0A919SXS9-F1
#
_cell.length_a   1.000
_cell.length_b   1.000
_cell.length_c   1.000
_cell.angle_alpha   90.00
_cell.angle_beta   90.00
_cell.angle_gamma   90.00
#
_symmetry.space_group_name_H-M   'P 1'
#
loop_
_entity.id
_entity.type
_entity.pdbx_description
1 polymer ?
#
loop_
_entity_poly.entity_id
_entity_poly.type
_entity_poly.pdbx_seq_one_letter_code
_entity_poly.pdbx_strand_id
1 'polypeptide(L)'
;MWSEVTADPFPAEDWPSADEARHAATNGTVYRAESVHAPRRARKLIWEAREIGVPITDFEPKPADSASYRPDSVADGWSTDHFTVRVASVRGYTHRFRGTPRQDDVAVSHHQPTGAVVFAVADGVSAAPHSHIGATSACRAAVTQILADLTQGTPVDWQNVVRQTAWQLIEQARAVLGVPELDPEEAEREVATTLVAGLVLPTRSGPMAKMIQVGDSSAWILHGRSYRCLLDAKFSADDEVFSSAVTALPRVPHVTPRGGPLDPGGVLLVGTDGFGDPLGDGSGDVGTYFAAALRRPSPPLSFAYDLDFSRETFDDDRTLLAIWPRDDAEQPR
;
A
#
# COMPACT_ATOMS: atom_id res chain seq x y z
N MET A 1 -46.13 -15.76 -27.87
CA MET A 1 -45.60 -15.00 -29.02
C MET A 1 -44.48 -14.13 -28.47
N TRP A 2 -43.31 -14.74 -28.30
CA TRP A 2 -42.07 -14.11 -27.86
C TRP A 2 -41.06 -14.46 -28.94
N SER A 3 -40.62 -13.46 -29.70
CA SER A 3 -39.66 -13.61 -30.79
C SER A 3 -38.24 -13.56 -30.24
N GLU A 4 -37.48 -14.60 -30.53
CA GLU A 4 -36.04 -14.70 -30.32
C GLU A 4 -35.30 -13.61 -31.10
N VAL A 5 -34.37 -12.92 -30.43
CA VAL A 5 -33.38 -12.05 -31.07
C VAL A 5 -32.16 -12.92 -31.37
N THR A 6 -31.96 -13.24 -32.64
CA THR A 6 -30.75 -13.90 -33.16
C THR A 6 -29.60 -12.91 -33.16
N ALA A 7 -28.48 -13.26 -32.53
CA ALA A 7 -27.22 -12.53 -32.64
C ALA A 7 -26.57 -12.82 -34.00
N ASP A 8 -26.20 -11.77 -34.72
CA ASP A 8 -25.40 -11.87 -35.95
C ASP A 8 -23.97 -12.39 -35.66
N PRO A 9 -23.40 -13.25 -36.50
CA PRO A 9 -22.01 -13.66 -36.38
C PRO A 9 -21.05 -12.57 -36.86
N PHE A 10 -19.96 -12.36 -36.11
CA PHE A 10 -18.85 -11.49 -36.50
C PHE A 10 -18.26 -11.90 -37.87
N PRO A 11 -17.86 -10.95 -38.74
CA PRO A 11 -17.19 -11.27 -39.99
C PRO A 11 -15.79 -11.84 -39.74
N ALA A 12 -15.43 -12.91 -40.46
CA ALA A 12 -14.11 -13.50 -40.44
C ALA A 12 -13.10 -12.57 -41.13
N GLU A 13 -12.08 -12.11 -40.41
CA GLU A 13 -10.90 -11.47 -41.00
C GLU A 13 -9.92 -12.56 -41.43
N ASP A 14 -9.51 -12.50 -42.71
CA ASP A 14 -8.56 -13.41 -43.36
C ASP A 14 -7.16 -13.29 -42.74
N TRP A 15 -6.71 -14.34 -42.05
CA TRP A 15 -5.30 -14.51 -41.67
C TRP A 15 -4.52 -15.15 -42.82
N PRO A 16 -3.32 -14.65 -43.18
CA PRO A 16 -2.51 -15.26 -44.23
C PRO A 16 -2.06 -16.67 -43.84
N SER A 17 -2.11 -17.59 -44.80
CA SER A 17 -1.74 -18.99 -44.59
C SER A 17 -0.22 -19.16 -44.40
N ALA A 18 0.16 -20.23 -43.68
CA ALA A 18 1.53 -20.51 -43.24
C ALA A 18 2.59 -20.68 -44.36
N ASP A 19 2.19 -20.71 -45.63
CA ASP A 19 3.10 -20.82 -46.78
C ASP A 19 3.53 -19.45 -47.36
N GLU A 20 2.80 -18.36 -47.11
CA GLU A 20 3.20 -17.02 -47.58
C GLU A 20 4.31 -16.38 -46.72
N ALA A 21 4.47 -16.85 -45.47
CA ALA A 21 5.54 -16.40 -44.58
C ALA A 21 6.93 -16.99 -44.92
N ARG A 22 7.00 -17.99 -45.80
CA ARG A 22 8.25 -18.72 -46.13
C ARG A 22 8.96 -18.25 -47.40
N HIS A 23 8.46 -17.21 -48.09
CA HIS A 23 9.08 -16.68 -49.31
C HIS A 23 9.66 -15.25 -49.20
N ALA A 24 9.61 -14.62 -48.02
CA ALA A 24 10.28 -13.33 -47.79
C ALA A 24 11.73 -13.46 -47.27
N ALA A 25 12.23 -14.68 -47.06
CA ALA A 25 13.49 -14.95 -46.38
C ALA A 25 14.61 -15.45 -47.32
N THR A 26 14.71 -14.93 -48.55
CA THR A 26 15.87 -15.22 -49.42
C THR A 26 16.07 -14.11 -50.44
N ASN A 27 16.79 -13.04 -50.08
CA ASN A 27 17.71 -12.31 -50.97
C ASN A 27 18.63 -11.40 -50.16
N GLY A 28 19.93 -11.57 -50.36
CA GLY A 28 20.96 -11.18 -49.39
C GLY A 28 21.53 -9.77 -49.52
N THR A 29 22.41 -9.43 -48.57
CA THR A 29 23.60 -8.60 -48.81
C THR A 29 24.62 -8.91 -47.72
N VAL A 30 25.82 -9.37 -48.12
CA VAL A 30 26.96 -9.58 -47.22
C VAL A 30 27.55 -8.22 -46.87
N TYR A 31 27.39 -7.76 -45.62
CA TYR A 31 28.19 -6.67 -45.07
C TYR A 31 29.27 -7.26 -44.16
N ARG A 32 30.51 -7.23 -44.65
CA ARG A 32 31.71 -7.41 -43.84
C ARG A 32 31.96 -6.08 -43.12
N ALA A 33 31.82 -6.05 -41.79
CA ALA A 33 32.26 -4.93 -40.97
C ALA A 33 33.38 -5.42 -40.04
N GLU A 34 34.58 -4.93 -40.31
CA GLU A 34 35.71 -5.01 -39.38
C GLU A 34 35.42 -4.22 -38.11
N SER A 35 36.14 -4.60 -37.06
CA SER A 35 36.05 -4.14 -35.69
C SER A 35 36.24 -2.63 -35.50
N VAL A 36 35.62 -2.12 -34.43
CA VAL A 36 36.19 -1.30 -33.35
C VAL A 36 35.02 -0.46 -32.79
N HIS A 37 34.40 -0.88 -31.69
CA HIS A 37 33.61 0.02 -30.84
C HIS A 37 33.94 -0.28 -29.37
N ALA A 38 34.43 0.77 -28.70
CA ALA A 38 34.68 0.87 -27.27
C ALA A 38 33.52 0.30 -26.43
N PRO A 39 33.76 -0.14 -25.17
CA PRO A 39 32.70 -0.64 -24.32
C PRO A 39 31.59 0.42 -24.20
N ARG A 40 30.40 0.08 -24.71
CA ARG A 40 29.18 0.83 -24.43
C ARG A 40 29.08 0.88 -22.90
N ARG A 41 29.20 2.07 -22.31
CA ARG A 41 28.74 2.29 -20.93
C ARG A 41 27.35 1.67 -20.85
N ALA A 42 27.18 0.63 -20.04
CA ALA A 42 25.87 0.04 -19.79
C ALA A 42 24.96 1.20 -19.39
N ARG A 43 23.94 1.48 -20.21
CA ARG A 43 22.88 2.40 -19.81
C ARG A 43 22.29 1.77 -18.57
N LYS A 44 22.53 2.37 -17.40
CA LYS A 44 21.86 1.97 -16.16
C LYS A 44 20.37 1.96 -16.49
N LEU A 45 19.73 0.79 -16.39
CA LEU A 45 18.32 0.68 -16.74
C LEU A 45 17.60 1.63 -15.78
N ILE A 46 16.77 2.52 -16.32
CA ILE A 46 16.13 3.61 -15.58
C ILE A 46 15.16 3.07 -14.49
N TRP A 47 14.97 1.75 -14.44
CA TRP A 47 13.99 1.03 -13.63
C TRP A 47 14.56 -0.20 -12.91
N GLU A 48 15.87 -0.29 -12.68
CA GLU A 48 16.42 -1.28 -11.72
C GLU A 48 15.87 -1.03 -10.32
N ALA A 49 15.69 -2.07 -9.51
CA ALA A 49 15.26 -1.92 -8.13
C ALA A 49 16.15 -0.92 -7.36
N ARG A 50 15.54 -0.11 -6.50
CA ARG A 50 16.29 0.82 -5.64
C ARG A 50 17.06 0.04 -4.60
N GLU A 51 18.38 -0.10 -4.74
CA GLU A 51 19.18 -0.77 -3.71
C GLU A 51 19.46 0.19 -2.54
N ILE A 52 19.11 -0.23 -1.31
CA ILE A 52 19.39 0.54 -0.09
C ILE A 52 20.13 -0.37 0.90
N GLY A 53 21.46 -0.24 0.96
CA GLY A 53 22.32 -1.14 1.72
C GLY A 53 22.71 -2.37 0.90
N VAL A 54 22.63 -3.56 1.50
CA VAL A 54 22.88 -4.82 0.78
C VAL A 54 21.60 -5.23 0.05
N PRO A 55 21.60 -5.41 -1.28
CA PRO A 55 20.41 -5.82 -2.01
C PRO A 55 20.11 -7.32 -1.82
N ILE A 56 18.84 -7.67 -2.02
CA ILE A 56 18.39 -9.07 -2.14
C ILE A 56 18.90 -9.65 -3.46
N THR A 57 19.22 -10.94 -3.46
CA THR A 57 19.58 -11.70 -4.67
C THR A 57 18.48 -11.63 -5.73
N ASP A 58 18.87 -11.43 -6.98
CA ASP A 58 17.96 -11.43 -8.12
C ASP A 58 17.18 -12.76 -8.25
N PHE A 59 15.89 -12.65 -8.58
CA PHE A 59 15.03 -13.78 -8.92
C PHE A 59 13.93 -13.34 -9.90
N GLU A 60 13.33 -14.31 -10.59
CA GLU A 60 12.16 -14.07 -11.43
C GLU A 60 10.88 -14.12 -10.58
N PRO A 61 10.04 -13.06 -10.53
CA PRO A 61 8.81 -13.07 -9.75
C PRO A 61 7.83 -14.15 -10.19
N LYS A 62 7.24 -14.87 -9.23
CA LYS A 62 6.16 -15.82 -9.49
C LYS A 62 4.80 -15.11 -9.54
N PRO A 63 3.86 -15.61 -10.38
CA PRO A 63 2.47 -15.18 -10.30
C PRO A 63 1.92 -15.42 -8.88
N ALA A 64 0.96 -14.60 -8.46
CA ALA A 64 0.27 -14.81 -7.20
C ALA A 64 -0.61 -16.06 -7.27
N ASP A 65 -0.39 -17.01 -6.37
CA ASP A 65 -1.13 -18.25 -6.21
C ASP A 65 -2.33 -18.01 -5.28
N SER A 66 -3.33 -17.30 -5.79
CA SER A 66 -4.59 -17.02 -5.12
C SER A 66 -5.74 -17.06 -6.12
N ALA A 67 -6.90 -17.55 -5.68
CA ALA A 67 -8.13 -17.53 -6.48
C ALA A 67 -8.67 -16.10 -6.71
N SER A 68 -8.35 -15.16 -5.81
CA SER A 68 -8.73 -13.76 -5.96
C SER A 68 -7.60 -12.97 -6.60
N TYR A 69 -7.90 -12.27 -7.70
CA TYR A 69 -6.91 -11.40 -8.36
C TYR A 69 -6.41 -10.32 -7.39
N ARG A 70 -5.08 -10.27 -7.23
CA ARG A 70 -4.36 -9.28 -6.42
C ARG A 70 -3.27 -8.65 -7.28
N PRO A 71 -3.33 -7.34 -7.58
CA PRO A 71 -2.21 -6.69 -8.27
C PRO A 71 -0.96 -6.75 -7.39
N ASP A 72 0.21 -6.93 -8.02
CA ASP A 72 1.50 -6.92 -7.33
C ASP A 72 1.69 -5.60 -6.58
N SER A 73 1.45 -4.49 -7.26
CA SER A 73 1.65 -3.15 -6.74
C SER A 73 0.46 -2.26 -7.07
N VAL A 74 0.10 -1.38 -6.14
CA VAL A 74 -0.83 -0.27 -6.36
C VAL A 74 -0.14 1.04 -6.04
N ALA A 75 -0.45 2.07 -6.82
CA ALA A 75 0.05 3.42 -6.63
C ALA A 75 -1.08 4.40 -6.94
N ASP A 76 -1.32 5.36 -6.05
CA ASP A 76 -2.31 6.41 -6.25
C ASP A 76 -1.83 7.72 -5.60
N GLY A 77 -2.44 8.83 -6.00
CA GLY A 77 -2.15 10.12 -5.41
C GLY A 77 -2.92 11.24 -6.05
N TRP A 78 -3.32 12.19 -5.21
CA TRP A 78 -4.12 13.34 -5.60
C TRP A 78 -3.79 14.52 -4.70
N SER A 79 -4.46 15.64 -4.91
CA SER A 79 -4.32 16.83 -4.07
C SER A 79 -5.66 17.53 -3.92
N THR A 80 -5.83 18.18 -2.78
CA THR A 80 -6.93 19.08 -2.45
C THR A 80 -6.37 20.49 -2.25
N ASP A 81 -7.18 21.41 -1.75
CA ASP A 81 -6.69 22.74 -1.36
C ASP A 81 -5.73 22.65 -0.16
N HIS A 82 -5.91 21.66 0.71
CA HIS A 82 -5.20 21.56 1.99
C HIS A 82 -4.08 20.52 1.99
N PHE A 83 -4.16 19.49 1.14
CA PHE A 83 -3.27 18.33 1.25
C PHE A 83 -2.85 17.78 -0.11
N THR A 84 -1.63 17.25 -0.16
CA THR A 84 -1.20 16.34 -1.23
C THR A 84 -1.05 14.95 -0.63
N VAL A 85 -1.58 13.95 -1.31
CA VAL A 85 -1.59 12.54 -0.88
C VAL A 85 -0.81 11.69 -1.86
N ARG A 86 0.04 10.79 -1.36
CA ARG A 86 0.63 9.69 -2.12
C ARG A 86 0.43 8.40 -1.36
N VAL A 87 0.14 7.35 -2.10
CA VAL A 87 -0.03 6.02 -1.54
C VAL A 87 0.56 4.99 -2.47
N ALA A 88 1.23 4.00 -1.89
CA ALA A 88 1.65 2.81 -2.58
C ALA A 88 1.60 1.61 -1.64
N SER A 89 1.32 0.45 -2.23
CA SER A 89 1.40 -0.86 -1.57
C SER A 89 2.00 -1.83 -2.58
N VAL A 90 3.18 -2.37 -2.27
CA VAL A 90 4.00 -3.19 -3.16
C VAL A 90 4.20 -4.58 -2.56
N ARG A 91 4.17 -5.60 -3.41
CA ARG A 91 4.40 -6.98 -3.01
C ARG A 91 5.86 -7.21 -2.65
N GLY A 92 6.11 -7.81 -1.51
CA GLY A 92 7.43 -8.12 -0.99
C GLY A 92 8.20 -9.09 -1.88
N TYR A 93 9.52 -9.04 -1.75
CA TYR A 93 10.43 -9.90 -2.49
C TYR A 93 10.22 -11.37 -2.08
N THR A 94 10.00 -11.67 -0.79
CA THR A 94 9.66 -13.03 -0.36
C THR A 94 8.37 -13.53 -1.01
N HIS A 95 7.34 -12.67 -1.05
CA HIS A 95 6.04 -13.00 -1.60
C HIS A 95 6.10 -13.22 -3.11
N ARG A 96 6.83 -12.37 -3.84
CA ARG A 96 7.13 -12.58 -5.27
C ARG A 96 7.90 -13.87 -5.51
N PHE A 97 8.90 -14.20 -4.69
CA PHE A 97 9.66 -15.44 -4.81
C PHE A 97 8.82 -16.70 -4.52
N ARG A 98 7.91 -16.63 -3.54
CA ARG A 98 7.08 -17.76 -3.12
C ARG A 98 5.81 -17.95 -3.95
N GLY A 99 5.32 -16.91 -4.61
CA GLY A 99 4.00 -16.93 -5.23
C GLY A 99 2.88 -16.47 -4.29
N THR A 100 3.17 -16.07 -3.05
CA THR A 100 2.16 -15.53 -2.11
C THR A 100 1.64 -14.17 -2.60
N PRO A 101 0.32 -13.90 -2.64
CA PRO A 101 -0.20 -12.58 -3.02
C PRO A 101 0.23 -11.49 -2.03
N ARG A 102 0.17 -10.22 -2.45
CA ARG A 102 0.32 -9.09 -1.51
C ARG A 102 -0.80 -9.11 -0.46
N GLN A 103 -0.44 -9.20 0.81
CA GLN A 103 -1.28 -9.27 2.00
C GLN A 103 -1.60 -7.88 2.58
N ASP A 104 -0.75 -6.89 2.33
CA ASP A 104 -1.01 -5.49 2.69
C ASP A 104 -2.10 -4.82 1.85
N ASP A 105 -2.89 -3.91 2.44
CA ASP A 105 -3.74 -2.97 1.72
C ASP A 105 -3.81 -1.56 2.33
N VAL A 106 -4.39 -0.63 1.56
CA VAL A 106 -4.57 0.77 1.95
C VAL A 106 -5.81 1.35 1.27
N ALA A 107 -6.56 2.16 2.02
CA ALA A 107 -7.65 2.97 1.50
C ALA A 107 -7.47 4.43 1.95
N VAL A 108 -7.73 5.37 1.04
CA VAL A 108 -7.69 6.81 1.33
C VAL A 108 -8.82 7.52 0.60
N SER A 109 -9.46 8.48 1.26
CA SER A 109 -10.58 9.24 0.73
C SER A 109 -10.55 10.70 1.18
N HIS A 110 -11.17 11.57 0.39
CA HIS A 110 -11.35 12.97 0.73
C HIS A 110 -12.80 13.23 1.15
N HIS A 111 -12.99 13.72 2.37
CA HIS A 111 -14.29 14.21 2.83
C HIS A 111 -14.42 15.70 2.51
N GLN A 112 -14.99 16.00 1.33
CA GLN A 112 -15.12 17.37 0.80
C GLN A 112 -15.73 18.38 1.80
N PRO A 113 -16.81 18.08 2.55
CA PRO A 113 -17.43 19.06 3.44
C PRO A 113 -16.51 19.58 4.55
N THR A 114 -15.57 18.76 5.02
CA THR A 114 -14.62 19.13 6.09
C THR A 114 -13.20 19.32 5.58
N GLY A 115 -12.93 19.04 4.31
CA GLY A 115 -11.58 19.00 3.74
C GLY A 115 -10.69 17.88 4.29
N ALA A 116 -11.26 16.89 5.00
CA ALA A 116 -10.47 15.87 5.68
C ALA A 116 -9.92 14.83 4.70
N VAL A 117 -8.69 14.39 4.91
CA VAL A 117 -8.18 13.16 4.31
C VAL A 117 -8.41 12.04 5.31
N VAL A 118 -9.20 11.03 4.95
CA VAL A 118 -9.51 9.84 5.76
C VAL A 118 -8.75 8.66 5.20
N PHE A 119 -8.16 7.83 6.05
CA PHE A 119 -7.31 6.74 5.61
C PHE A 119 -7.38 5.51 6.50
N ALA A 120 -6.97 4.38 5.93
CA ALA A 120 -6.65 3.16 6.64
C ALA A 120 -5.52 2.41 5.92
N VAL A 121 -4.61 1.82 6.68
CA VAL A 121 -3.52 0.92 6.24
C VAL A 121 -3.63 -0.36 7.05
N ALA A 122 -3.49 -1.51 6.39
CA ALA A 122 -3.59 -2.81 7.02
C ALA A 122 -2.55 -3.77 6.43
N ASP A 123 -1.94 -4.57 7.30
CA ASP A 123 -1.07 -5.70 6.95
C ASP A 123 -1.80 -7.00 7.30
N GLY A 124 -1.91 -7.91 6.34
CA GLY A 124 -2.58 -9.19 6.51
C GLY A 124 -1.66 -10.23 7.16
N VAL A 125 -2.05 -10.78 8.31
CA VAL A 125 -1.25 -11.76 9.04
C VAL A 125 -0.96 -12.99 8.16
N SER A 126 0.32 -13.32 7.96
CA SER A 126 0.71 -14.36 6.99
C SER A 126 0.19 -15.76 7.29
N ALA A 127 -0.15 -16.05 8.55
CA ALA A 127 -0.74 -17.32 8.97
C ALA A 127 -2.20 -17.50 8.49
N ALA A 128 -2.87 -16.40 8.13
CA ALA A 128 -4.25 -16.39 7.64
C ALA A 128 -4.27 -16.50 6.10
N PRO A 129 -4.80 -17.60 5.51
CA PRO A 129 -4.71 -17.85 4.06
C PRO A 129 -5.35 -16.75 3.19
N HIS A 130 -6.36 -16.07 3.73
CA HIS A 130 -7.14 -15.04 3.06
C HIS A 130 -6.88 -13.64 3.63
N SER A 131 -5.72 -13.43 4.28
CA SER A 131 -5.38 -12.15 4.94
C SER A 131 -5.39 -10.95 3.98
N HIS A 132 -5.05 -11.14 2.70
CA HIS A 132 -5.16 -10.12 1.65
C HIS A 132 -6.60 -9.61 1.43
N ILE A 133 -7.60 -10.49 1.61
CA ILE A 133 -9.03 -10.13 1.59
C ILE A 133 -9.39 -9.41 2.89
N GLY A 134 -8.86 -9.89 4.02
CA GLY A 134 -8.96 -9.26 5.34
C GLY A 134 -8.49 -7.81 5.35
N ALA A 135 -7.24 -7.56 4.95
CA ALA A 135 -6.64 -6.22 4.88
C ALA A 135 -7.43 -5.25 3.99
N THR A 136 -7.88 -5.73 2.82
CA THR A 136 -8.71 -4.95 1.90
C THR A 136 -10.04 -4.54 2.55
N SER A 137 -10.68 -5.50 3.21
CA SER A 137 -11.97 -5.30 3.86
C SER A 137 -11.85 -4.40 5.07
N ALA A 138 -10.77 -4.54 5.83
CA ALA A 138 -10.45 -3.72 6.99
C ALA A 138 -10.27 -2.25 6.61
N CYS A 139 -9.47 -1.98 5.59
CA CYS A 139 -9.21 -0.62 5.11
C CYS A 139 -10.51 0.07 4.67
N ARG A 140 -11.32 -0.63 3.86
CA ARG A 140 -12.58 -0.09 3.33
C ARG A 140 -13.62 0.13 4.42
N ALA A 141 -13.80 -0.81 5.35
CA ALA A 141 -14.73 -0.67 6.46
C ALA A 141 -14.36 0.50 7.37
N ALA A 142 -13.07 0.62 7.72
CA ALA A 142 -12.59 1.68 8.60
C ALA A 142 -12.80 3.07 7.97
N VAL A 143 -12.40 3.26 6.70
CA VAL A 143 -12.61 4.53 5.99
C VAL A 143 -14.10 4.84 5.87
N THR A 144 -14.94 3.86 5.54
CA THR A 144 -16.39 4.03 5.42
C THR A 144 -17.00 4.52 6.74
N GLN A 145 -16.63 3.90 7.86
CA GLN A 145 -17.15 4.28 9.17
C GLN A 145 -16.71 5.69 9.58
N ILE A 146 -15.45 6.06 9.37
CA ILE A 146 -14.95 7.42 9.67
C ILE A 146 -15.69 8.45 8.81
N LEU A 147 -15.88 8.18 7.52
CA LEU A 147 -16.63 9.07 6.63
C LEU A 147 -18.10 9.21 7.06
N ALA A 148 -18.72 8.14 7.56
CA ALA A 148 -20.09 8.17 8.06
C ALA A 148 -20.22 9.12 9.26
N ASP A 149 -19.32 9.04 10.23
CA ASP A 149 -19.29 9.93 11.40
C ASP A 149 -19.09 11.39 10.97
N LEU A 150 -18.14 11.64 10.06
CA LEU A 150 -17.89 13.00 9.52
C LEU A 150 -19.10 13.56 8.76
N THR A 151 -19.80 12.72 7.98
CA THR A 151 -21.00 13.13 7.23
C THR A 151 -22.15 13.48 8.17
N GLN A 152 -22.27 12.77 9.29
CA GLN A 152 -23.24 13.06 10.34
C GLN A 152 -22.87 14.29 11.19
N GLY A 153 -21.65 14.82 11.04
CA GLY A 153 -21.13 15.93 11.83
C GLY A 153 -20.83 15.55 13.28
N THR A 154 -20.62 14.27 13.57
CA THR A 154 -20.30 13.77 14.92
C THR A 154 -18.79 13.56 15.08
N PRO A 155 -18.26 13.60 16.32
CA PRO A 155 -16.91 13.12 16.58
C PRO A 155 -16.78 11.65 16.18
N VAL A 156 -15.66 11.29 15.55
CA VAL A 156 -15.38 9.90 15.15
C VAL A 156 -15.41 8.97 16.38
N ASP A 157 -16.26 7.94 16.33
CA ASP A 157 -16.27 6.87 17.32
C ASP A 157 -15.24 5.81 16.92
N TRP A 158 -14.01 6.00 17.40
CA TRP A 158 -12.88 5.13 17.11
C TRP A 158 -13.10 3.68 17.54
N GLN A 159 -13.83 3.44 18.63
CA GLN A 159 -14.12 2.07 19.05
C GLN A 159 -15.16 1.43 18.10
N ASN A 160 -16.11 2.23 17.60
CA ASN A 160 -17.02 1.76 16.56
C ASN A 160 -16.30 1.46 15.25
N VAL A 161 -15.29 2.24 14.86
CA VAL A 161 -14.43 1.92 13.70
C VAL A 161 -13.87 0.51 13.82
N VAL A 162 -13.28 0.13 14.97
CA VAL A 162 -12.76 -1.23 15.19
C VAL A 162 -13.87 -2.28 15.15
N ARG A 163 -15.03 -2.02 15.77
CA ARG A 163 -16.17 -2.95 15.76
C ARG A 163 -16.72 -3.20 14.37
N GLN A 164 -16.91 -2.15 13.56
CA GLN A 164 -17.41 -2.26 12.19
C GLN A 164 -16.41 -2.98 11.30
N THR A 165 -15.12 -2.69 11.47
CA THR A 165 -14.07 -3.41 10.77
C THR A 165 -14.09 -4.90 11.13
N ALA A 166 -14.05 -5.26 12.42
CA ALA A 166 -14.10 -6.66 12.85
C ALA A 166 -15.34 -7.40 12.32
N TRP A 167 -16.51 -6.76 12.37
CA TRP A 167 -17.73 -7.31 11.79
C TRP A 167 -17.58 -7.58 10.29
N GLN A 168 -17.03 -6.62 9.54
CA GLN A 168 -16.80 -6.79 8.10
C GLN A 168 -15.83 -7.94 7.80
N LEU A 169 -14.78 -8.13 8.60
CA LEU A 169 -13.87 -9.26 8.42
C LEU A 169 -14.59 -10.60 8.59
N ILE A 170 -15.41 -10.73 9.64
CA ILE A 170 -16.18 -11.96 9.89
C ILE A 170 -17.13 -12.26 8.72
N GLU A 171 -17.81 -11.25 8.19
CA GLU A 171 -18.67 -11.41 7.01
C GLU A 171 -17.90 -11.83 5.76
N GLN A 172 -16.69 -11.34 5.57
CA GLN A 172 -15.84 -11.72 4.44
C GLN A 172 -15.30 -13.14 4.60
N ALA A 173 -14.90 -13.55 5.80
CA ALA A 173 -14.51 -14.92 6.09
C ALA A 173 -15.66 -15.90 5.83
N ARG A 174 -16.89 -15.56 6.27
CA ARG A 174 -18.10 -16.34 5.96
C ARG A 174 -18.32 -16.49 4.46
N ALA A 175 -18.18 -15.41 3.70
CA ALA A 175 -18.35 -15.43 2.25
C ALA A 175 -17.28 -16.29 1.54
N VAL A 176 -16.02 -16.18 1.97
CA VAL A 176 -14.90 -16.96 1.40
C VAL A 176 -15.05 -18.45 1.69
N LEU A 177 -15.43 -18.82 2.92
CA LEU A 177 -15.64 -20.21 3.31
C LEU A 177 -16.97 -20.79 2.83
N GLY A 178 -17.91 -19.95 2.38
CA GLY A 178 -19.24 -20.37 1.95
C GLY A 178 -20.11 -20.91 3.10
N VAL A 179 -19.92 -20.40 4.33
CA VAL A 179 -20.61 -20.88 5.54
C VAL A 179 -21.63 -19.88 6.07
N PRO A 180 -22.76 -20.33 6.65
CA PRO A 180 -23.83 -19.47 7.12
C PRO A 180 -23.49 -18.74 8.43
N GLU A 181 -22.58 -19.24 9.24
CA GLU A 181 -22.11 -18.61 10.48
C GLU A 181 -20.64 -19.00 10.65
N LEU A 182 -19.87 -18.13 11.30
CA LEU A 182 -18.46 -18.35 11.60
C LEU A 182 -18.16 -17.66 12.92
N ASP A 183 -17.49 -18.35 13.82
CA ASP A 183 -17.08 -17.71 15.07
C ASP A 183 -15.89 -16.75 14.83
N PRO A 184 -15.66 -15.76 15.72
CA PRO A 184 -14.56 -14.81 15.54
C PRO A 184 -13.15 -15.42 15.53
N GLU A 185 -12.93 -16.57 16.20
CA GLU A 185 -11.63 -17.24 16.23
C GLU A 185 -11.34 -17.98 14.92
N GLU A 186 -12.36 -18.59 14.33
CA GLU A 186 -12.30 -19.17 12.99
C GLU A 186 -12.10 -18.09 11.94
N ALA A 187 -12.81 -16.96 12.04
CA ALA A 187 -12.60 -15.80 11.17
C ALA A 187 -11.17 -15.26 11.27
N GLU A 188 -10.61 -15.18 12.49
CA GLU A 188 -9.21 -14.78 12.71
C GLU A 188 -8.22 -15.69 11.97
N ARG A 189 -8.42 -17.01 11.98
CA ARG A 189 -7.55 -17.95 11.25
C ARG A 189 -7.59 -17.76 9.74
N GLU A 190 -8.64 -17.14 9.20
CA GLU A 190 -8.82 -16.98 7.76
C GLU A 190 -8.39 -15.63 7.22
N VAL A 191 -8.73 -14.54 7.92
CA VAL A 191 -8.63 -13.16 7.39
C VAL A 191 -7.94 -12.18 8.33
N ALA A 192 -7.17 -12.65 9.31
CA ALA A 192 -6.53 -11.77 10.29
C ALA A 192 -5.66 -10.68 9.65
N THR A 193 -5.71 -9.49 10.23
CA THR A 193 -4.98 -8.31 9.74
C THR A 193 -4.80 -7.26 10.84
N THR A 194 -3.78 -6.42 10.68
CA THR A 194 -3.58 -5.20 11.45
C THR A 194 -4.44 -4.06 10.89
N LEU A 195 -4.46 -2.91 11.58
CA LEU A 195 -5.13 -1.71 11.13
C LEU A 195 -4.50 -0.47 11.78
N VAL A 196 -4.08 0.48 10.96
CA VAL A 196 -3.97 1.89 11.34
C VAL A 196 -5.04 2.65 10.58
N ALA A 197 -6.00 3.25 11.29
CA ALA A 197 -7.09 4.01 10.70
C ALA A 197 -7.18 5.41 11.29
N GLY A 198 -7.37 6.41 10.45
CA GLY A 198 -7.28 7.80 10.88
C GLY A 198 -7.73 8.82 9.87
N LEU A 199 -7.49 10.07 10.22
CA LEU A 199 -7.79 11.22 9.38
C LEU A 199 -6.84 12.39 9.68
N VAL A 200 -6.65 13.24 8.68
CA VAL A 200 -6.04 14.57 8.81
C VAL A 200 -7.10 15.62 8.50
N LEU A 201 -7.40 16.47 9.49
CA LEU A 201 -8.36 17.57 9.35
C LEU A 201 -7.61 18.89 9.13
N PRO A 202 -8.01 19.71 8.14
CA PRO A 202 -7.60 21.10 8.10
C PRO A 202 -8.34 21.82 9.24
N THR A 203 -7.60 22.45 10.15
CA THR A 203 -8.19 23.23 11.24
C THR A 203 -7.68 24.66 11.21
N ARG A 204 -8.33 25.56 11.95
CA ARG A 204 -7.89 26.97 12.06
C ARG A 204 -6.48 27.13 12.64
N SER A 205 -6.01 26.16 13.43
CA SER A 205 -4.66 26.13 14.00
C SER A 205 -3.66 25.33 13.15
N GLY A 206 -4.03 24.99 11.92
CA GLY A 206 -3.26 24.11 11.04
C GLY A 206 -3.77 22.68 11.00
N PRO A 207 -3.23 21.82 10.13
CA PRO A 207 -3.68 20.45 10.01
C PRO A 207 -3.47 19.61 11.28
N MET A 208 -4.45 18.78 11.61
CA MET A 208 -4.42 17.91 12.79
C MET A 208 -4.67 16.46 12.38
N ALA A 209 -3.72 15.58 12.68
CA ALA A 209 -3.86 14.14 12.47
C ALA A 209 -4.44 13.48 13.72
N LYS A 210 -5.34 12.51 13.53
CA LYS A 210 -5.85 11.60 14.56
C LYS A 210 -6.03 10.21 13.98
N MET A 211 -5.60 9.19 14.72
CA MET A 211 -5.65 7.80 14.27
C MET A 211 -5.65 6.82 15.44
N ILE A 212 -6.04 5.57 15.16
CA ILE A 212 -5.92 4.41 16.05
C ILE A 212 -5.03 3.35 15.41
N GLN A 213 -4.56 2.43 16.26
CA GLN A 213 -3.73 1.29 15.90
C GLN A 213 -4.33 0.01 16.49
N VAL A 214 -4.38 -1.05 15.69
CA VAL A 214 -4.62 -2.44 16.09
C VAL A 214 -3.59 -3.26 15.33
N GLY A 215 -2.52 -3.73 15.97
CA GLY A 215 -1.40 -4.26 15.21
C GLY A 215 -0.08 -3.60 15.57
N ASP A 216 0.89 -3.82 14.71
CA ASP A 216 2.24 -3.27 14.74
C ASP A 216 2.57 -2.35 13.56
N SER A 217 1.67 -2.22 12.59
CA SER A 217 1.68 -1.10 11.62
C SER A 217 1.68 0.23 12.37
N SER A 218 2.36 1.25 11.84
CA SER A 218 2.64 2.48 12.58
C SER A 218 2.52 3.75 11.73
N ALA A 219 2.75 4.90 12.38
CA ALA A 219 2.67 6.21 11.77
C ALA A 219 3.74 7.15 12.33
N TRP A 220 4.26 8.02 11.47
CA TRP A 220 5.34 8.95 11.77
C TRP A 220 5.03 10.33 11.23
N ILE A 221 5.50 11.36 11.93
CA ILE A 221 5.72 12.67 11.33
C ILE A 221 7.17 12.76 10.90
N LEU A 222 7.41 12.84 9.59
CA LEU A 222 8.70 13.20 9.03
C LEU A 222 8.79 14.73 8.94
N HIS A 223 9.77 15.32 9.61
CA HIS A 223 10.07 16.74 9.49
C HIS A 223 11.58 16.96 9.31
N GLY A 224 11.97 17.51 8.16
CA GLY A 224 13.37 17.61 7.76
C GLY A 224 14.01 16.23 7.54
N ARG A 225 14.72 15.73 8.55
CA ARG A 225 15.35 14.40 8.55
C ARG A 225 14.96 13.55 9.76
N SER A 226 14.07 14.06 10.60
CA SER A 226 13.69 13.43 11.86
C SER A 226 12.31 12.80 11.71
N TYR A 227 12.20 11.56 12.20
CA TYR A 227 10.96 10.81 12.25
C TYR A 227 10.48 10.79 13.70
N ARG A 228 9.25 11.26 13.92
CA ARG A 228 8.59 11.16 15.23
C ARG A 228 7.45 10.16 15.12
N CYS A 229 7.61 9.00 15.77
CA CYS A 229 6.55 8.00 15.84
C CYS A 229 5.34 8.56 16.61
N LEU A 230 4.14 8.32 16.11
CA LEU A 230 2.87 8.76 16.70
C LEU A 230 2.14 7.64 17.44
N LEU A 231 2.48 6.40 17.12
CA LEU A 231 1.84 5.18 17.58
C LEU A 231 2.85 4.32 18.35
N ASP A 232 2.36 3.28 19.01
CA ASP A 232 3.22 2.39 19.78
C ASP A 232 4.11 1.64 18.77
N ALA A 233 5.42 1.82 18.88
CA ALA A 233 6.39 1.17 18.01
C ALA A 233 6.82 -0.17 18.61
N LYS A 234 7.14 -1.14 17.77
CA LYS A 234 7.96 -2.32 18.16
C LYS A 234 9.30 -1.88 18.78
N PHE A 235 9.76 -0.66 18.47
CA PHE A 235 11.04 -0.08 18.91
C PHE A 235 10.82 1.14 19.82
N SER A 236 10.25 0.94 20.99
CA SER A 236 10.36 1.92 22.08
C SER A 236 11.65 1.62 22.84
N ALA A 237 12.58 2.58 22.91
CA ALA A 237 13.88 2.41 23.55
C ALA A 237 13.82 2.00 25.05
N ASP A 238 12.65 2.12 25.67
CA ASP A 238 12.41 1.86 27.09
C ASP A 238 11.72 0.51 27.39
N ASP A 239 11.31 -0.27 26.38
CA ASP A 239 10.62 -1.56 26.60
C ASP A 239 11.54 -2.76 26.31
N GLU A 240 12.11 -3.35 27.37
CA GLU A 240 13.07 -4.46 27.34
C GLU A 240 12.42 -5.84 27.03
N VAL A 241 11.17 -5.88 26.55
CA VAL A 241 10.45 -7.13 26.26
C VAL A 241 9.58 -7.00 25.00
N PHE A 242 10.03 -7.64 23.91
CA PHE A 242 9.24 -7.81 22.69
C PHE A 242 8.06 -8.78 22.95
N SER A 243 6.86 -8.25 23.16
CA SER A 243 5.65 -9.08 23.11
C SER A 243 5.27 -9.32 21.65
N SER A 244 5.60 -10.49 21.12
CA SER A 244 5.21 -10.93 19.77
C SER A 244 3.71 -11.21 19.60
N ALA A 245 2.93 -11.16 20.69
CA ALA A 245 1.49 -11.36 20.67
C ALA A 245 0.76 -10.03 20.44
N VAL A 246 0.83 -9.54 19.20
CA VAL A 246 0.00 -8.42 18.75
C VAL A 246 -1.43 -8.93 18.55
N THR A 247 -2.42 -8.26 19.16
CA THR A 247 -3.84 -8.60 18.95
C THR A 247 -4.30 -8.05 17.61
N ALA A 248 -4.47 -8.91 16.62
CA ALA A 248 -4.96 -8.57 15.29
C ALA A 248 -6.50 -8.53 15.23
N LEU A 249 -7.06 -7.87 14.22
CA LEU A 249 -8.46 -8.04 13.84
C LEU A 249 -8.69 -9.47 13.34
N PRO A 250 -9.89 -10.06 13.51
CA PRO A 250 -11.16 -9.47 13.94
C PRO A 250 -11.36 -9.37 15.46
N ARG A 251 -10.35 -9.61 16.30
CA ARG A 251 -10.47 -9.28 17.73
C ARG A 251 -10.67 -7.77 17.89
N VAL A 252 -11.46 -7.36 18.88
CA VAL A 252 -11.84 -5.96 19.11
C VAL A 252 -11.15 -5.45 20.38
N PRO A 253 -9.85 -5.09 20.33
CA PRO A 253 -9.20 -4.48 21.48
C PRO A 253 -9.80 -3.10 21.76
N HIS A 254 -9.58 -2.61 22.98
CA HIS A 254 -9.86 -1.21 23.27
C HIS A 254 -8.79 -0.32 22.61
N VAL A 255 -9.22 0.70 21.88
CA VAL A 255 -8.32 1.65 21.21
C VAL A 255 -8.45 3.05 21.79
N THR A 256 -7.32 3.76 21.86
CA THR A 256 -7.27 5.19 22.21
C THR A 256 -6.69 5.96 21.02
N PRO A 257 -7.37 7.00 20.50
CA PRO A 257 -6.85 7.78 19.40
C PRO A 257 -5.58 8.53 19.80
N ARG A 258 -4.56 8.43 18.96
CA ARG A 258 -3.31 9.19 19.03
C ARG A 258 -3.22 10.15 17.85
N GLY A 259 -2.33 11.12 17.92
CA GLY A 259 -2.15 12.07 16.83
C GLY A 259 -1.46 13.34 17.28
N GLY A 260 -1.49 14.36 16.43
CA GLY A 260 -0.85 15.63 16.68
C GLY A 260 -0.91 16.58 15.49
N PRO A 261 -0.41 17.81 15.65
CA PRO A 261 -0.32 18.76 14.56
C PRO A 261 0.65 18.25 13.49
N LEU A 262 0.32 18.59 12.24
CA LEU A 262 1.20 18.40 11.10
C LEU A 262 1.73 19.77 10.67
N ASP A 263 2.91 20.10 11.19
CA ASP A 263 3.55 21.41 10.99
C ASP A 263 3.92 21.64 9.50
N PRO A 264 4.06 22.91 9.06
CA PRO A 264 4.55 23.23 7.72
C PRO A 264 5.88 22.52 7.43
N GLY A 265 5.99 21.91 6.24
CA GLY A 265 7.15 21.10 5.86
C GLY A 265 7.19 19.71 6.49
N GLY A 266 6.22 19.36 7.34
CA GLY A 266 6.02 18.02 7.86
C GLY A 266 5.27 17.11 6.87
N VAL A 267 5.51 15.80 6.99
CA VAL A 267 4.79 14.77 6.23
C VAL A 267 4.26 13.75 7.22
N LEU A 268 2.95 13.49 7.19
CA LEU A 268 2.40 12.33 7.90
C LEU A 268 2.66 11.10 7.04
N LEU A 269 3.33 10.11 7.63
CA LEU A 269 3.56 8.80 7.06
C LEU A 269 2.75 7.77 7.85
N VAL A 270 2.07 6.87 7.16
CA VAL A 270 1.35 5.74 7.77
C VAL A 270 1.71 4.50 6.97
N GLY A 271 2.25 3.49 7.62
CA GLY A 271 2.78 2.33 6.89
C GLY A 271 2.77 1.05 7.70
N THR A 272 2.90 -0.05 6.98
CA THR A 272 3.04 -1.40 7.53
C THR A 272 4.45 -1.62 8.08
N ASP A 273 4.67 -2.72 8.80
CA ASP A 273 5.98 -3.04 9.37
C ASP A 273 7.03 -3.31 8.28
N GLY A 274 6.65 -3.77 7.09
CA GLY A 274 7.54 -3.84 5.94
C GLY A 274 8.17 -2.50 5.53
N PHE A 275 7.58 -1.36 5.91
CA PHE A 275 8.25 -0.05 5.86
C PHE A 275 8.83 0.37 7.23
N GLY A 276 8.10 0.14 8.32
CA GLY A 276 8.47 0.57 9.66
C GLY A 276 9.73 -0.08 10.22
N ASP A 277 9.89 -1.39 10.03
CA ASP A 277 11.04 -2.17 10.49
C ASP A 277 12.36 -1.74 9.81
N PRO A 278 12.44 -1.59 8.47
CA PRO A 278 13.65 -1.06 7.84
C PRO A 278 13.89 0.43 8.15
N LEU A 279 12.84 1.20 8.47
CA LEU A 279 12.98 2.59 8.89
C LEU A 279 13.65 2.70 10.27
N GLY A 280 13.27 1.85 11.23
CA GLY A 280 13.75 1.89 12.61
C GLY A 280 13.50 3.26 13.27
N ASP A 281 14.55 3.85 13.86
CA ASP A 281 14.51 5.21 14.41
C ASP A 281 14.67 6.32 13.35
N GLY A 282 14.80 5.94 12.07
CA GLY A 282 14.99 6.84 10.94
C GLY A 282 16.43 7.33 10.73
N SER A 283 17.39 6.89 11.54
CA SER A 283 18.80 7.29 11.40
C SER A 283 19.58 6.48 10.36
N GLY A 284 19.10 5.28 10.01
CA GLY A 284 19.72 4.38 9.04
C GLY A 284 19.57 4.81 7.57
N ASP A 285 20.03 3.96 6.65
CA ASP A 285 20.03 4.24 5.21
C ASP A 285 18.63 4.50 4.65
N VAL A 286 17.64 3.71 5.08
CA VAL A 286 16.24 3.82 4.65
C VAL A 286 15.64 5.15 5.11
N GLY A 287 15.82 5.50 6.38
CA GLY A 287 15.39 6.80 6.91
C GLY A 287 16.09 7.98 6.21
N THR A 288 17.39 7.88 5.96
CA THR A 288 18.14 8.90 5.19
C THR A 288 17.60 9.06 3.77
N TYR A 289 17.31 7.94 3.11
CA TYR A 289 16.77 7.91 1.75
C TYR A 289 15.37 8.54 1.69
N PHE A 290 14.44 8.06 2.51
CA PHE A 290 13.06 8.54 2.50
C PHE A 290 12.94 9.99 3.00
N ALA A 291 13.78 10.45 3.92
CA ALA A 291 13.83 11.86 4.30
C ALA A 291 14.19 12.77 3.11
N ALA A 292 15.02 12.28 2.18
CA ALA A 292 15.34 13.01 0.96
C ALA A 292 14.24 12.88 -0.10
N ALA A 293 13.74 11.67 -0.33
CA ALA A 293 12.73 11.36 -1.35
C ALA A 293 11.38 12.02 -1.06
N LEU A 294 11.00 12.14 0.22
CA LEU A 294 9.70 12.65 0.65
C LEU A 294 9.71 14.15 1.00
N ARG A 295 10.83 14.86 0.73
CA ARG A 295 10.92 16.31 0.94
C ARG A 295 9.87 17.09 0.16
N ARG A 296 9.46 16.58 -1.00
CA ARG A 296 8.35 17.08 -1.82
C ARG A 296 7.58 15.89 -2.38
N PRO A 297 6.27 16.02 -2.64
CA PRO A 297 5.50 14.93 -3.25
C PRO A 297 6.05 14.57 -4.64
N SER A 298 6.53 13.33 -4.81
CA SER A 298 6.91 12.78 -6.11
C SER A 298 5.67 12.26 -6.86
N PRO A 299 5.72 12.00 -8.18
CA PRO A 299 4.62 11.33 -8.88
C PRO A 299 4.29 9.95 -8.25
N PRO A 300 3.03 9.49 -8.24
CA PRO A 300 2.63 8.24 -7.58
C PRO A 300 3.48 7.01 -7.97
N LEU A 301 3.80 6.86 -9.25
CA LEU A 301 4.64 5.74 -9.72
C LEU A 301 6.08 5.84 -9.23
N SER A 302 6.64 7.04 -9.10
CA SER A 302 7.97 7.24 -8.52
C SER A 302 7.96 6.92 -7.02
N PHE A 303 6.90 7.28 -6.32
CA PHE A 303 6.71 6.92 -4.91
C PHE A 303 6.62 5.41 -4.70
N ALA A 304 5.86 4.69 -5.54
CA ALA A 304 5.81 3.23 -5.51
C ALA A 304 7.15 2.59 -5.85
N TYR A 305 7.87 3.11 -6.85
CA TYR A 305 9.21 2.66 -7.21
C TYR A 305 10.22 2.87 -6.07
N ASP A 306 10.13 4.00 -5.35
CA ASP A 306 10.95 4.25 -4.17
C ASP A 306 10.62 3.29 -3.02
N LEU A 307 9.34 2.90 -2.87
CA LEU A 307 8.87 1.93 -1.87
C LEU A 307 9.30 0.50 -2.18
N ASP A 308 9.48 0.14 -3.46
CA ASP A 308 9.90 -1.19 -3.92
C ASP A 308 11.43 -1.43 -3.85
N PHE A 309 12.09 -0.81 -2.88
CA PHE A 309 13.54 -0.93 -2.72
C PHE A 309 14.00 -2.36 -2.39
N SER A 310 15.23 -2.71 -2.76
CA SER A 310 15.89 -3.97 -2.43
C SER A 310 16.81 -3.75 -1.23
N ARG A 311 16.56 -4.50 -0.15
CA ARG A 311 17.36 -4.50 1.08
C ARG A 311 17.27 -5.86 1.75
N GLU A 312 18.41 -6.45 2.06
CA GLU A 312 18.51 -7.74 2.75
C GLU A 312 17.70 -7.72 4.06
N THR A 313 17.09 -8.86 4.41
CA THR A 313 16.24 -9.07 5.60
C THR A 313 14.92 -8.31 5.68
N PHE A 314 14.69 -7.33 4.80
CA PHE A 314 13.45 -6.54 4.76
C PHE A 314 12.73 -6.77 3.43
N ASP A 315 12.24 -7.99 3.24
CA ASP A 315 11.70 -8.50 1.98
C ASP A 315 10.17 -8.72 1.99
N ASP A 316 9.50 -8.22 3.03
CA ASP A 316 8.04 -8.27 3.17
C ASP A 316 7.31 -7.29 2.24
N ASP A 317 5.99 -7.43 2.15
CA ASP A 317 5.11 -6.43 1.55
C ASP A 317 5.33 -5.06 2.20
N ARG A 318 5.23 -3.99 1.40
CA ARG A 318 5.42 -2.64 1.93
C ARG A 318 4.30 -1.74 1.50
N THR A 319 3.71 -1.07 2.48
CA THR A 319 2.67 -0.09 2.25
C THR A 319 2.98 1.20 2.95
N LEU A 320 2.82 2.30 2.22
CA LEU A 320 3.06 3.63 2.74
C LEU A 320 2.04 4.62 2.17
N LEU A 321 1.37 5.32 3.07
CA LEU A 321 0.59 6.51 2.80
C LEU A 321 1.40 7.72 3.28
N ALA A 322 1.50 8.74 2.45
CA ALA A 322 2.15 10.01 2.77
C ALA A 322 1.20 11.19 2.50
N ILE A 323 1.07 12.08 3.48
CA ILE A 323 0.22 13.28 3.42
C ILE A 323 1.06 14.50 3.75
N TRP A 324 1.14 15.43 2.79
CA TRP A 324 1.78 16.74 2.95
C TRP A 324 0.71 17.82 3.12
N PRO A 325 0.84 18.74 4.09
CA PRO A 325 0.13 20.02 4.04
C PRO A 325 0.47 20.76 2.76
N ARG A 326 -0.52 21.44 2.17
CA ARG A 326 -0.29 22.38 1.08
C ARG A 326 -0.30 23.79 1.65
N ASP A 327 0.73 24.54 1.33
CA ASP A 327 0.75 25.98 1.58
C ASP A 327 -0.02 26.67 0.44
N ASP A 328 -0.87 27.64 0.80
CA ASP A 328 -1.66 28.44 -0.17
C ASP A 328 -0.78 29.15 -1.23
N ALA A 329 0.53 29.29 -0.97
CA ALA A 329 1.49 30.00 -1.82
C ALA A 329 2.05 29.17 -2.98
N GLU A 330 1.92 27.85 -3.00
CA GLU A 330 2.51 26.96 -4.03
C GLU A 330 1.51 26.48 -5.10
N GLN A 331 0.28 26.99 -5.13
CA GLN A 331 -0.66 26.66 -6.21
C GLN A 331 -0.30 27.41 -7.50
N PRO A 332 -0.01 26.73 -8.62
CA PRO A 332 0.00 27.39 -9.92
C PRO A 332 -1.44 27.84 -10.23
N ARG A 333 -1.61 29.13 -10.53
CA ARG A 333 -2.86 29.68 -11.09
C ARG A 333 -3.17 29.09 -12.46
#